data_AF-A0A367I341-F1
#
_entry.id   AF-A0A367I341-F1
#
_cell.length_a   1.000
_cell.length_b   1.000
_cell.length_c   1.000
_cell.angle_alpha   90.00
_cell.angle_beta   90.00
_cell.angle_gamma   90.00
#
_symmetry.space_group_name_H-M   'P 1'
#
loop_
_entity.id
_entity.type
_entity.pdbx_description
1 polymer ?
#
loop_
_entity_poly.entity_id
_entity_poly.type
_entity_poly.pdbx_seq_one_letter_code
_entity_poly.pdbx_strand_id
1 'polypeptide(L)'
;MKAFRIVGHYPASKKKQGFTIDVVAPNEEDAQHRLFSHIGSRHRVQRRHIMIESISQIDPSTSTAPNVIHAFRDSITSTPTTSTDDSEE
;
A
#
# COMPACT_ATOMS: atom_id res chain seq x y z
N MET A 1 -10.09 -10.31 1.97
CA MET A 1 -8.98 -9.59 1.30
C MET A 1 -8.05 -9.05 2.38
N LYS A 2 -6.77 -8.84 2.06
CA LYS A 2 -5.76 -8.30 2.98
C LYS A 2 -5.19 -7.00 2.40
N ALA A 3 -4.68 -6.13 3.27
CA ALA A 3 -3.96 -4.93 2.87
C ALA A 3 -2.45 -5.21 2.92
N PHE A 4 -1.75 -4.83 1.87
CA PHE A 4 -0.30 -4.96 1.76
C PHE A 4 0.32 -3.61 1.47
N ARG A 5 1.37 -3.25 2.21
CA ARG A 5 2.23 -2.12 1.90
C ARG A 5 3.45 -2.62 1.16
N ILE A 6 3.70 -2.04 0.00
CA ILE A 6 4.86 -2.37 -0.82
C ILE A 6 5.76 -1.17 -0.91
N VAL A 7 7.01 -1.36 -0.50
CA VAL A 7 8.06 -0.36 -0.55
C VAL A 7 9.09 -0.78 -1.58
N GLY A 8 9.54 0.17 -2.38
CA GLY A 8 10.56 -0.10 -3.38
C GLY A 8 10.95 1.16 -4.13
N HIS A 9 11.68 0.97 -5.20
CA HIS A 9 12.12 2.05 -6.06
C HIS A 9 12.19 1.63 -7.53
N TYR A 10 12.15 2.60 -8.42
CA TYR A 10 12.39 2.39 -9.85
C TYR A 10 13.28 3.50 -10.41
N PRO A 11 14.01 3.25 -11.52
CA PRO A 11 14.80 4.28 -12.18
C PRO A 11 13.87 5.27 -12.88
N ALA A 12 13.95 6.54 -12.46
CA ALA A 12 13.24 7.66 -13.07
C ALA A 12 14.26 8.60 -13.71
N SER A 13 14.50 8.42 -15.01
CA SER A 13 15.41 9.20 -15.88
C SER A 13 16.82 9.46 -15.33
N LYS A 14 16.97 10.27 -14.28
CA LYS A 14 18.23 10.69 -13.65
C LYS A 14 18.40 10.24 -12.19
N LYS A 15 17.33 9.80 -11.52
CA LYS A 15 17.35 9.44 -10.10
C LYS A 15 16.56 8.16 -9.84
N LYS A 16 16.84 7.49 -8.73
CA LYS A 16 15.96 6.43 -8.21
C LYS A 16 14.77 7.09 -7.53
N GLN A 17 13.55 6.78 -7.98
CA GLN A 17 12.32 7.23 -7.36
C GLN A 17 11.81 6.12 -6.44
N GLY A 18 11.78 6.40 -5.13
CA GLY A 18 11.14 5.54 -4.15
C GLY A 18 9.62 5.64 -4.23
N PHE A 19 8.94 4.55 -3.90
CA PHE A 19 7.50 4.49 -3.76
C PHE A 19 7.11 3.69 -2.51
N THR A 20 5.97 4.06 -1.94
CA THR A 20 5.26 3.33 -0.90
C THR A 20 3.82 3.27 -1.32
N ILE A 21 3.33 2.09 -1.66
CA ILE A 21 1.98 1.91 -2.20
C ILE A 21 1.28 0.84 -1.39
N ASP A 22 0.08 1.18 -0.92
CA ASP A 22 -0.79 0.23 -0.23
C ASP A 22 -1.80 -0.35 -1.23
N VAL A 23 -1.89 -1.67 -1.28
CA VAL A 23 -2.76 -2.41 -2.19
C VAL A 23 -3.59 -3.44 -1.43
N VAL A 24 -4.81 -3.65 -1.92
CA VAL A 24 -5.70 -4.69 -1.42
C VAL A 24 -5.59 -5.91 -2.32
N ALA A 25 -5.26 -7.06 -1.75
CA ALA A 25 -5.06 -8.32 -2.47
C ALA A 25 -5.40 -9.53 -1.58
N PRO A 26 -5.69 -10.72 -2.17
CA PRO A 26 -5.81 -11.95 -1.41
C PRO A 26 -4.45 -12.42 -0.86
N ASN A 27 -3.40 -12.37 -1.70
CA ASN A 27 -2.06 -12.90 -1.43
C ASN A 27 -0.98 -11.91 -1.90
N GLU A 28 0.27 -12.15 -1.48
CA GLU A 28 1.43 -11.31 -1.86
C GLU A 28 1.69 -11.29 -3.37
N GLU A 29 1.54 -12.42 -4.07
CA GLU A 29 1.72 -12.47 -5.53
C GLU A 29 0.73 -11.57 -6.28
N ASP A 30 -0.54 -11.56 -5.85
CA ASP A 30 -1.55 -10.67 -6.45
C ASP A 30 -1.27 -9.20 -6.10
N ALA A 31 -0.76 -8.93 -4.90
CA ALA A 31 -0.31 -7.60 -4.50
C ALA A 31 0.82 -7.09 -5.43
N GLN A 32 1.80 -7.95 -5.75
CA GLN A 32 2.87 -7.63 -6.69
C GLN A 32 2.35 -7.37 -8.10
N HIS A 33 1.44 -8.21 -8.61
CA HIS A 33 0.82 -8.00 -9.92
C HIS A 33 0.07 -6.68 -10.02
N ARG A 34 -0.65 -6.29 -8.96
CA ARG A 34 -1.33 -4.99 -8.86
C ARG A 34 -0.32 -3.84 -8.86
N LEU A 35 0.77 -3.96 -8.11
CA LEU A 35 1.85 -2.96 -8.11
C LEU A 35 2.43 -2.77 -9.51
N PHE A 36 2.78 -3.87 -10.20
CA PHE A 36 3.33 -3.80 -11.55
C PHE A 36 2.37 -3.13 -12.53
N SER A 37 1.07 -3.39 -12.41
CA SER A 37 0.05 -2.76 -13.24
C SER A 37 -0.09 -1.26 -12.93
N HIS A 38 -0.05 -0.89 -11.65
CA HIS A 38 -0.12 0.50 -11.20
C HIS A 38 1.08 1.32 -11.69
N ILE A 39 2.30 0.84 -11.45
CA ILE A 39 3.53 1.51 -11.85
C ILE A 39 3.71 1.50 -13.37
N GLY A 40 3.42 0.37 -14.02
CA GLY A 40 3.61 0.21 -15.47
C GLY A 40 2.69 1.13 -16.29
N SER A 41 1.43 1.30 -15.88
CA SER A 41 0.47 2.16 -16.59
C SER A 41 0.73 3.64 -16.35
N ARG A 42 0.93 4.04 -15.09
CA ARG A 42 1.07 5.45 -14.68
C ARG A 42 2.45 6.03 -14.96
N HIS A 43 3.51 5.24 -14.76
CA HIS A 43 4.90 5.72 -14.84
C HIS A 43 5.67 5.13 -16.03
N ARG A 44 5.04 4.27 -16.86
CA ARG A 44 5.62 3.65 -18.06
C ARG A 44 6.91 2.87 -17.77
N VAL A 45 7.02 2.32 -16.57
CA VAL A 45 8.19 1.53 -16.14
C VAL A 45 7.97 0.05 -16.45
N GLN A 46 8.96 -0.58 -17.07
CA GLN A 46 8.93 -2.02 -17.33
C GLN A 46 9.13 -2.79 -16.03
N ARG A 47 8.45 -3.94 -15.88
CA ARG A 47 8.48 -4.79 -14.66
C ARG A 47 9.90 -5.07 -14.16
N ARG A 48 10.82 -5.38 -15.08
CA ARG A 48 12.23 -5.67 -14.78
C ARG A 48 13.03 -4.52 -14.12
N HIS A 49 12.54 -3.29 -14.22
CA HIS A 49 13.20 -2.12 -13.64
C HIS A 49 12.64 -1.74 -12.26
N ILE A 50 11.58 -2.42 -11.80
CA ILE A 50 10.97 -2.16 -10.50
C ILE A 50 11.70 -3.02 -9.47
N MET A 51 12.34 -2.37 -8.50
CA MET A 51 12.99 -3.03 -7.37
C MET A 51 12.07 -2.95 -6.17
N ILE A 52 11.64 -4.11 -5.67
CA ILE A 52 10.82 -4.22 -4.46
C ILE A 52 11.77 -4.47 -3.29
N GLU A 53 11.70 -3.62 -2.27
CA GLU A 53 12.52 -3.74 -1.06
C GLU A 53 11.81 -4.58 0.00
N SER A 54 10.52 -4.34 0.21
CA SER A 54 9.71 -5.12 1.14
C SER A 54 8.23 -5.15 0.75
N ILE A 55 7.59 -6.25 1.13
CA ILE A 55 6.14 -6.44 1.04
C ILE A 55 5.71 -6.84 2.45
N SER A 56 4.89 -6.01 3.09
CA SER A 56 4.38 -6.28 4.43
C SER A 56 2.87 -6.26 4.44
N GLN A 57 2.27 -7.24 5.12
CA GLN A 57 0.85 -7.19 5.43
C GLN A 57 0.63 -6.11 6.50
N ILE A 58 -0.30 -5.18 6.24
CA ILE A 58 -0.65 -4.10 7.16
C ILE A 58 -2.11 -4.21 7.60
N ASP A 59 -2.44 -3.59 8.73
CA ASP A 59 -3.82 -3.40 9.13
C ASP A 59 -4.46 -2.31 8.24
N PRO A 60 -5.60 -2.58 7.57
CA PRO A 60 -6.31 -1.58 6.77
C PRO A 60 -6.65 -0.28 7.52
N SER A 61 -6.77 -0.29 8.86
CA SER A 61 -7.03 0.91 9.66
C SER A 61 -5.89 1.95 9.62
N THR A 62 -4.66 1.50 9.38
CA THR A 62 -3.44 2.32 9.39
C THR A 62 -3.07 2.90 8.01
N SER A 63 -3.82 2.53 6.97
CA SER A 63 -3.53 2.95 5.59
C SER A 63 -4.29 4.24 5.24
N THR A 64 -3.58 5.18 4.62
CA THR A 64 -4.18 6.41 4.05
C THR A 64 -4.68 6.20 2.62
N ALA A 65 -4.44 5.04 2.02
CA ALA A 65 -4.72 4.83 0.60
C ALA A 65 -6.24 4.66 0.35
N PRO A 66 -6.85 5.45 -0.57
CA PRO A 66 -8.31 5.43 -0.76
C PRO A 66 -8.89 4.08 -1.17
N ASN A 67 -8.12 3.29 -1.94
CA ASN A 67 -8.47 1.93 -2.35
C ASN A 67 -8.58 0.97 -1.15
N VAL A 68 -7.71 1.12 -0.15
CA VAL A 68 -7.73 0.32 1.09
C VAL A 68 -8.92 0.74 1.94
N ILE A 69 -9.07 2.03 2.22
CA ILE A 69 -10.18 2.56 3.03
C ILE A 69 -11.53 2.15 2.45
N HIS A 70 -11.71 2.26 1.12
CA HIS A 70 -12.94 1.86 0.46
C HIS A 70 -13.21 0.36 0.57
N ALA A 71 -12.20 -0.49 0.38
CA ALA A 71 -12.36 -1.95 0.43
C ALA A 71 -12.70 -2.47 1.83
N PHE A 72 -12.29 -1.75 2.89
CA PHE A 72 -12.46 -2.16 4.28
C PHE A 72 -13.44 -1.29 5.07
N ARG A 73 -14.21 -0.42 4.38
CA ARG A 73 -15.15 0.54 4.99
C ARG A 73 -16.10 -0.11 6.01
N ASP A 74 -16.67 -1.26 5.67
CA ASP A 74 -17.65 -1.96 6.52
C ASP A 74 -16.97 -2.63 7.73
N SER A 75 -15.74 -3.13 7.57
CA SER A 75 -14.98 -3.73 8.67
C SER A 75 -14.51 -2.72 9.71
N ILE A 76 -14.10 -1.51 9.28
CA ILE A 76 -13.60 -0.45 10.17
C ILE A 76 -14.74 0.09 11.06
N THR A 77 -15.97 0.10 10.55
CA THR A 77 -17.14 0.63 11.28
C THR A 77 -17.61 -0.30 12.42
N SER A 78 -17.22 -1.58 12.39
CA SER A 78 -17.58 -2.56 13.44
C SER A 78 -16.71 -2.52 14.69
N THR A 79 -15.60 -1.77 14.66
CA THR A 79 -14.72 -1.55 15.82
C THR A 79 -14.57 -0.05 16.12
N PRO A 80 -15.57 0.60 16.74
CA PRO A 80 -15.28 1.76 17.56
C PRO A 80 -14.83 1.28 18.95
N THR A 81 -13.84 1.95 19.55
CA THR A 81 -13.20 1.71 20.88
C THR A 81 -11.91 0.87 20.75
N THR A 82 -10.72 1.43 20.96
CA THR A 82 -10.22 1.86 22.28
C THR A 82 -9.09 2.93 22.15
N SER A 83 -9.24 4.06 22.87
CA SER A 83 -8.26 4.93 23.57
C SER A 83 -6.91 5.31 22.91
N THR A 84 -6.44 6.56 22.93
CA THR A 84 -6.22 7.38 24.13
C THR A 84 -6.31 8.87 23.81
N ASP A 85 -7.29 9.52 24.44
CA ASP A 85 -7.22 10.93 24.83
C ASP A 85 -6.20 11.01 25.97
N ASP A 86 -5.18 11.84 25.83
CA ASP A 86 -4.48 12.38 27.00
C ASP A 86 -4.05 13.81 26.64
N SER A 87 -4.96 14.73 26.97
CA SER A 87 -4.65 16.12 27.22
C SER A 87 -4.10 16.20 28.65
N GLU A 88 -2.88 16.69 28.88
CA GLU A 88 -2.53 17.35 30.14
C GLU A 88 -1.27 18.25 30.01
N GLU A 89 -1.49 19.50 30.45
CA GLU A 89 -0.64 20.70 30.69
C GLU A 89 0.31 21.30 29.63
#